data_AF-A0A517NCQ8-F1
#
_entry.id   AF-A0A517NCQ8-F1
#
_cell.length_a   1.000
_cell.length_b   1.000
_cell.length_c   1.000
_cell.angle_alpha   90.00
_cell.angle_beta   90.00
_cell.angle_gamma   90.00
#
_symmetry.space_group_name_H-M   'P 1'
#
loop_
_entity.id
_entity.type
_entity.pdbx_description
1 polymer ?
#
loop_
_entity_poly.entity_id
_entity_poly.type
_entity_poly.pdbx_seq_one_letter_code
_entity_poly.pdbx_strand_id
1 'polypeptide(L)'
;MDDVTQILEQIERGDPTAPDQLMPLVYSELRRLAAAKIARESAGHTLQATALVHEAYVRLVGSVPDRSFSDRRHFFAAAATAMKRILVDRARAQYR
;
A
#
# COMPACT_ATOMS: atom_id res chain seq x y z
N MET A 1 -19.65 -11.37 -1.49
CA MET A 1 -18.19 -11.33 -1.30
C MET A 1 -17.65 -10.34 -2.31
N ASP A 2 -16.87 -9.35 -1.87
CA ASP A 2 -16.19 -8.39 -2.76
C ASP A 2 -15.05 -9.12 -3.48
N ASP A 3 -14.87 -8.90 -4.78
CA ASP A 3 -13.80 -9.49 -5.60
C ASP A 3 -12.43 -9.25 -4.95
N VAL A 4 -12.25 -8.10 -4.28
CA VAL A 4 -11.02 -7.77 -3.54
C VAL A 4 -10.76 -8.72 -2.37
N THR A 5 -11.78 -9.04 -1.57
CA THR A 5 -11.60 -9.92 -0.40
C THR A 5 -11.23 -11.34 -0.83
N GLN A 6 -11.82 -11.84 -1.92
CA GLN A 6 -11.48 -13.17 -2.46
C GLN A 6 -10.05 -13.23 -2.96
N ILE A 7 -9.58 -12.19 -3.67
CA ILE A 7 -8.21 -12.13 -4.14
C ILE A 7 -7.23 -12.01 -2.96
N LEU A 8 -7.58 -11.28 -1.90
CA LEU A 8 -6.77 -11.21 -0.68
C LEU A 8 -6.62 -12.58 -0.01
N GLU A 9 -7.68 -13.39 0.06
CA GLU A 9 -7.58 -14.78 0.54
C GLU A 9 -6.69 -15.65 -0.35
N GLN A 10 -6.69 -15.45 -1.67
CA GLN A 10 -5.80 -16.17 -2.59
C GLN A 10 -4.33 -15.79 -2.37
N ILE A 11 -4.05 -14.51 -2.11
CA ILE A 11 -2.71 -14.04 -1.73
C ILE A 11 -2.25 -14.72 -0.43
N GLU A 12 -3.12 -14.82 0.59
CA GLU A 12 -2.81 -15.53 1.83
C GLU A 12 -2.50 -17.01 1.62
N ARG A 13 -3.16 -17.65 0.65
CA ARG A 13 -2.91 -19.05 0.27
C ARG A 13 -1.66 -19.23 -0.62
N GLY A 14 -0.97 -18.14 -0.95
CA GLY A 14 0.27 -18.15 -1.74
C GLY A 14 0.05 -18.24 -3.25
N ASP A 15 -1.12 -17.86 -3.76
CA ASP A 15 -1.36 -17.78 -5.21
C ASP A 15 -0.49 -16.65 -5.81
N PRO A 16 0.48 -16.96 -6.70
CA PRO A 16 1.38 -15.96 -7.26
C PRO A 16 0.70 -15.01 -8.25
N THR A 17 -0.50 -15.34 -8.74
CA THR A 17 -1.24 -14.52 -9.72
C THR A 17 -2.24 -13.56 -9.07
N ALA A 18 -2.64 -13.84 -7.83
CA ALA A 18 -3.60 -13.03 -7.09
C ALA A 18 -3.13 -11.57 -6.85
N PRO A 19 -1.83 -11.28 -6.58
CA PRO A 19 -1.33 -9.91 -6.52
C PRO A 19 -1.63 -9.08 -7.78
N ASP A 20 -1.36 -9.65 -8.96
CA ASP A 20 -1.55 -8.97 -10.24
C ASP A 20 -3.03 -8.69 -10.54
N GLN A 21 -3.92 -9.57 -10.04
CA GLN A 21 -5.37 -9.37 -10.14
C GLN A 21 -5.87 -8.32 -9.14
N LEU A 22 -5.27 -8.23 -7.96
CA LEU A 22 -5.64 -7.25 -6.93
C LEU A 22 -5.32 -5.83 -7.37
N MET A 23 -4.15 -5.63 -7.98
CA MET A 23 -3.59 -4.31 -8.23
C MET A 23 -4.54 -3.38 -9.01
N PRO A 24 -5.12 -3.77 -10.17
CA PRO A 24 -6.05 -2.92 -10.91
C PRO A 24 -7.27 -2.46 -10.10
N LEU A 25 -7.76 -3.30 -9.17
CA LEU A 25 -8.96 -3.03 -8.37
C LEU A 25 -8.72 -2.00 -7.27
N VAL A 26 -7.50 -1.96 -6.72
CA VAL A 26 -7.15 -1.10 -5.57
C VAL A 26 -6.30 0.10 -5.96
N TYR A 27 -5.67 0.11 -7.15
CA TYR A 27 -4.69 1.11 -7.55
C TYR A 27 -5.22 2.54 -7.50
N SER A 28 -6.42 2.79 -8.05
CA SER A 28 -6.99 4.14 -8.09
C SER A 28 -7.22 4.72 -6.69
N GLU A 29 -7.64 3.86 -5.75
CA GLU A 29 -7.92 4.23 -4.37
C GLU A 29 -6.63 4.39 -3.56
N LEU A 30 -5.64 3.50 -3.76
CA LEU A 30 -4.30 3.66 -3.21
C LEU A 30 -3.64 4.95 -3.69
N ARG A 31 -3.78 5.31 -4.98
CA ARG A 31 -3.22 6.54 -5.54
C ARG A 31 -3.87 7.79 -4.93
N ARG A 32 -5.19 7.79 -4.74
CA ARG A 32 -5.90 8.87 -4.03
C ARG A 32 -5.42 8.99 -2.58
N LEU A 33 -5.30 7.87 -1.88
CA LEU A 33 -4.80 7.83 -0.50
C LEU A 33 -3.36 8.36 -0.40
N ALA A 34 -2.48 7.92 -1.31
CA ALA A 34 -1.09 8.37 -1.39
C ALA A 34 -1.00 9.88 -1.65
N ALA A 35 -1.78 10.41 -2.60
CA ALA A 35 -1.83 11.83 -2.89
C ALA A 35 -2.26 12.65 -1.66
N ALA A 36 -3.31 12.21 -0.95
CA ALA A 36 -3.79 12.86 0.26
C ALA A 36 -2.76 12.83 1.41
N LYS A 37 -1.94 11.78 1.49
CA LYS A 37 -0.84 11.67 2.46
C LYS A 37 0.30 12.63 2.10
N ILE A 38 0.76 12.60 0.86
CA ILE A 38 1.85 13.45 0.36
C ILE A 38 1.50 14.93 0.48
N ALA A 39 0.24 15.32 0.22
CA ALA A 39 -0.21 16.70 0.38
C ALA A 39 -0.08 17.26 1.81
N ARG A 40 0.17 16.41 2.81
CA ARG A 40 0.40 16.81 4.22
C ARG A 40 1.89 16.89 4.58
N GLU A 41 2.78 16.50 3.68
CA GLU A 41 4.23 16.58 3.88
C GLU A 41 4.74 18.01 3.63
N SER A 42 5.94 18.33 4.12
CA SER A 42 6.54 19.65 3.95
C SER A 42 6.84 19.97 2.48
N ALA A 43 6.75 21.25 2.12
CA ALA A 43 7.08 21.71 0.78
C ALA A 43 8.52 21.32 0.41
N GLY A 44 8.73 20.90 -0.84
CA GLY A 44 10.05 20.50 -1.37
C GLY A 44 10.29 18.98 -1.48
N HIS A 45 9.33 18.13 -1.12
CA HIS A 45 9.43 16.70 -1.41
C HIS A 45 9.30 16.40 -2.92
N THR A 46 10.07 15.45 -3.43
CA THR A 46 10.00 14.99 -4.83
C THR A 46 9.23 13.67 -4.98
N LEU A 47 8.68 13.14 -3.89
CA LEU A 47 7.98 11.86 -3.89
C LEU A 47 6.65 11.96 -4.65
N GLN A 48 6.49 11.09 -5.63
CA GLN A 48 5.25 10.95 -6.39
C GLN A 48 4.31 9.95 -5.73
N ALA A 49 2.99 10.18 -5.84
CA ALA A 49 1.97 9.26 -5.32
C ALA A 49 2.13 7.84 -5.90
N THR A 50 2.45 7.71 -7.18
CA THR A 50 2.68 6.40 -7.82
C THR A 50 3.85 5.65 -7.18
N ALA A 51 4.96 6.34 -6.89
CA ALA A 51 6.11 5.73 -6.22
C ALA A 51 5.74 5.26 -4.80
N LEU A 52 5.01 6.08 -4.05
CA LEU A 52 4.53 5.73 -2.71
C LEU A 52 3.57 4.52 -2.73
N VAL A 53 2.71 4.41 -3.75
CA VAL A 53 1.83 3.25 -3.94
C VAL A 53 2.63 1.99 -4.20
N HIS A 54 3.59 2.01 -5.13
CA HIS A 54 4.41 0.83 -5.44
C HIS A 54 5.23 0.36 -4.23
N GLU A 55 5.89 1.26 -3.52
CA GLU A 55 6.65 0.90 -2.31
C GLU A 55 5.75 0.34 -1.21
N ALA A 56 4.57 0.94 -0.99
CA ALA A 56 3.61 0.44 -0.01
C ALA A 56 3.10 -0.95 -0.40
N TYR A 57 2.79 -1.17 -1.68
CA TYR A 57 2.31 -2.45 -2.19
C TYR A 57 3.34 -3.56 -2.02
N VAL A 58 4.60 -3.31 -2.39
CA VAL A 58 5.70 -4.27 -2.19
C VAL A 58 5.86 -4.61 -0.71
N ARG A 59 5.77 -3.64 0.21
CA ARG A 59 5.81 -3.90 1.66
C ARG A 59 4.60 -4.69 2.18
N LEU A 60 3.45 -4.59 1.53
CA LEU A 60 2.22 -5.30 1.94
C LEU A 60 2.21 -6.75 1.45
N VAL A 61 2.59 -6.97 0.20
CA VAL A 61 2.49 -8.26 -0.48
C VAL A 61 3.80 -9.05 -0.43
N GLY A 62 4.95 -8.38 -0.40
CA GLY A 62 6.27 -9.02 -0.50
C GLY A 62 7.03 -9.23 0.81
N SER A 63 6.52 -8.80 1.98
CA SER A 63 7.34 -8.73 3.20
C SER A 63 6.84 -9.50 4.43
N VAL A 64 5.67 -10.15 4.43
CA VAL A 64 5.18 -10.82 5.64
C VAL A 64 4.37 -12.09 5.32
N PRO A 65 4.83 -13.29 5.76
CA PRO A 65 4.06 -14.54 5.66
C PRO A 65 2.75 -14.55 6.47
N ASP A 66 2.65 -13.70 7.51
CA ASP A 66 1.56 -13.71 8.50
C ASP A 66 0.57 -12.53 8.38
N ARG A 67 0.51 -11.82 7.26
CA ARG A 67 -0.52 -10.77 7.08
C ARG A 67 -1.79 -11.36 6.50
N SER A 68 -2.73 -11.66 7.40
CA SER A 68 -4.11 -11.90 6.99
C SER A 68 -4.88 -10.58 6.82
N PHE A 69 -5.44 -10.37 5.63
CA PHE A 69 -6.34 -9.28 5.30
C PHE A 69 -7.78 -9.79 5.31
N SER A 70 -8.44 -9.66 6.46
CA SER A 70 -9.83 -10.11 6.65
C SER A 70 -10.84 -9.45 5.69
N ASP A 71 -10.56 -8.22 5.23
CA ASP A 71 -11.39 -7.52 4.26
C ASP A 71 -10.64 -6.37 3.56
N ARG A 72 -11.31 -5.77 2.55
CA ARG A 72 -10.85 -4.59 1.82
C ARG A 72 -10.46 -3.41 2.74
N ARG A 73 -11.22 -3.16 3.82
CA ARG A 73 -10.97 -2.05 4.74
C ARG A 73 -9.68 -2.26 5.52
N HIS A 74 -9.43 -3.48 5.97
CA HIS A 74 -8.20 -3.87 6.64
C HIS A 74 -7.00 -3.69 5.69
N PHE A 75 -7.12 -4.11 4.43
CA PHE A 75 -6.09 -3.88 3.43
C PHE A 75 -5.74 -2.39 3.25
N PHE A 76 -6.74 -1.51 3.07
CA PHE A 76 -6.48 -0.08 2.93
C PHE A 76 -5.93 0.56 4.21
N ALA A 77 -6.34 0.10 5.40
CA ALA A 77 -5.77 0.56 6.66
C ALA A 77 -4.29 0.18 6.80
N ALA A 78 -3.93 -1.04 6.41
CA ALA A 78 -2.55 -1.50 6.35
C ALA A 78 -1.74 -0.69 5.33
N ALA A 79 -2.31 -0.39 4.16
CA ALA A 79 -1.68 0.44 3.15
C ALA A 79 -1.43 1.87 3.63
N ALA A 80 -2.42 2.51 4.27
CA ALA A 80 -2.27 3.83 4.87
C ALA A 80 -1.14 3.87 5.91
N THR A 81 -1.00 2.78 6.68
CA THR A 81 0.04 2.63 7.69
C THR A 81 1.42 2.45 7.06
N ALA A 82 1.53 1.61 6.03
CA ALA A 82 2.77 1.41 5.27
C ALA A 82 3.24 2.71 4.62
N MET A 83 2.33 3.45 3.97
CA MET A 83 2.61 4.75 3.36
C MET A 83 3.12 5.77 4.39
N LYS A 84 2.47 5.86 5.56
CA LYS A 84 2.92 6.76 6.63
C LYS A 84 4.35 6.42 7.10
N ARG A 85 4.68 5.12 7.25
CA ARG A 85 6.03 4.69 7.62
C ARG A 85 7.05 5.10 6.56
N ILE A 86 6.77 4.87 5.28
CA ILE A 86 7.64 5.28 4.16
C ILE A 86 7.93 6.79 4.19
N LEU A 87 6.89 7.61 4.40
CA LEU A 87 7.03 9.07 4.46
C LEU A 87 7.90 9.51 5.65
N VAL A 88 7.65 8.94 6.83
CA VAL A 88 8.45 9.20 8.04
C VAL A 88 9.91 8.77 7.85
N ASP A 89 10.15 7.60 7.26
CA ASP A 89 11.50 7.09 7.00
C ASP A 89 12.26 8.04 6.05
N ARG A 90 11.58 8.53 5.00
CA ARG A 90 12.14 9.52 4.07
C ARG A 90 12.43 10.85 4.73
N ALA A 91 11.49 11.38 5.52
CA ALA A 91 11.70 12.63 6.25
C ALA A 91 12.90 12.51 7.18
N ARG A 92 13.01 11.40 7.93
CA ARG A 92 14.17 11.12 8.80
C ARG A 92 15.49 11.06 8.04
N ALA A 93 15.49 10.51 6.82
CA ALA A 93 16.68 10.43 5.99
C ALA A 93 17.14 11.81 5.46
N GLN A 94 16.21 12.77 5.31
CA GLN A 94 16.53 14.14 4.88
C GLN A 94 17.13 15.01 5.99
N TYR A 95 16.90 14.67 7.27
CA TYR A 95 17.43 15.40 8.43
C TYR A 95 18.72 14.79 9.01
N ARG A 96 19.34 13.83 8.31
CA ARG A 96 20.66 13.28 8.65
C ARG A 96 21.75 13.96 7.83
#